data_AF-A0A960EYW0-F1
#
_entry.id   AF-A0A960EYW0-F1
#
_cell.length_a   1.000
_cell.length_b   1.000
_cell.length_c   1.000
_cell.angle_alpha   90.00
_cell.angle_beta   90.00
_cell.angle_gamma   90.00
#
_symmetry.space_group_name_H-M   'P 1'
#
loop_
_entity.id
_entity.type
_entity.pdbx_description
1 polymer ?
#
loop_
_entity_poly.entity_id
_entity_poly.type
_entity_poly.pdbx_seq_one_letter_code
_entity_poly.pdbx_strand_id
1 'polypeptide(L)'
;HHLAKALGEQPAPLDPANPLHRCELPDGTPVDPRDALIAAAMGHVRRLVLDSKGAVVDLGRRQRLFTGPLREAVLLGAHVCVWPGCCLPADRCQADHVLPWGLAGPTVGWNGGPACGRHNRWRSRGYRAWRDDDGQWHHVRPDGSEIGWRGTALAAAHA
;
A
#
# COMPACT_ATOMS: atom_id res chain seq x y z
N HIS A 1 -5.16 -21.76 -12.27
CA HIS A 1 -4.59 -22.73 -13.21
C HIS A 1 -5.63 -23.57 -13.95
N HIS A 2 -6.64 -24.16 -13.30
CA HIS A 2 -7.70 -24.93 -13.99
C HIS A 2 -8.82 -24.09 -14.63
N LEU A 3 -9.09 -22.88 -14.11
CA LEU A 3 -10.10 -21.96 -14.65
C LEU A 3 -9.72 -21.30 -15.98
N ALA A 4 -8.45 -20.90 -16.16
CA ALA A 4 -7.94 -20.43 -17.45
C ALA A 4 -8.05 -21.52 -18.53
N LYS A 5 -7.70 -22.77 -18.17
CA LYS A 5 -7.92 -23.95 -19.02
C LYS A 5 -9.38 -24.17 -19.39
N ALA A 6 -10.32 -23.91 -18.48
CA ALA A 6 -11.76 -24.02 -18.73
C ALA A 6 -12.32 -22.87 -19.60
N LEU A 7 -11.60 -21.75 -19.71
CA LEU A 7 -11.94 -20.57 -20.51
C LEU A 7 -11.14 -20.50 -21.83
N GLY A 8 -10.37 -21.54 -22.17
CA GLY A 8 -9.57 -21.60 -23.41
C GLY A 8 -8.26 -20.81 -23.38
N GLU A 9 -7.88 -20.30 -22.22
CA GLU A 9 -6.65 -19.53 -22.02
C GLU A 9 -5.53 -20.42 -21.48
N GLN A 10 -4.29 -20.16 -21.90
CA GLN A 10 -3.14 -20.84 -21.31
C GLN A 10 -2.82 -20.24 -19.93
N PRO A 11 -2.89 -21.02 -18.84
CA PRO A 11 -2.53 -20.51 -17.53
C PRO A 11 -1.02 -20.23 -17.48
N ALA A 12 -0.66 -18.97 -17.24
CA ALA A 12 0.72 -18.62 -16.94
C ALA A 12 1.14 -19.23 -15.60
N PRO A 13 2.38 -19.76 -15.47
CA PRO A 13 2.95 -20.16 -14.19
C PRO A 13 2.86 -19.01 -13.17
N LEU A 14 2.51 -19.34 -11.92
CA LEU A 14 2.62 -18.36 -10.84
C LEU A 14 4.12 -18.09 -10.64
N ASP A 15 4.54 -16.88 -10.98
CA ASP A 15 5.89 -16.38 -10.69
C ASP A 15 5.93 -15.93 -9.21
N PRO A 16 6.63 -16.67 -8.33
CA PRO A 16 6.75 -16.31 -6.92
C PRO A 16 7.59 -15.06 -6.68
N ALA A 17 8.36 -14.61 -7.69
CA ALA A 17 9.16 -13.40 -7.63
C ALA A 17 8.39 -12.16 -8.13
N ASN A 18 7.18 -12.34 -8.66
CA ASN A 18 6.34 -11.23 -9.09
C ASN A 18 5.72 -10.53 -7.86
N PRO A 19 6.05 -9.25 -7.59
CA PRO A 19 5.54 -8.52 -6.42
C PRO A 19 4.01 -8.31 -6.45
N LEU A 20 3.36 -8.55 -7.59
CA LEU A 20 1.90 -8.54 -7.75
C LEU A 20 1.23 -9.87 -7.38
N HIS A 21 1.98 -10.97 -7.22
CA HIS A 21 1.49 -12.29 -6.84
C HIS A 21 1.99 -12.71 -5.46
N ARG A 22 1.53 -12.00 -4.44
CA ARG A 22 1.88 -12.27 -3.05
C ARG A 22 0.75 -13.01 -2.34
N CYS A 23 1.09 -14.14 -1.72
CA CYS A 23 0.20 -14.88 -0.81
C CYS A 23 0.98 -15.10 0.50
N GLU A 24 0.80 -14.20 1.44
CA GLU A 24 1.56 -14.17 2.69
C GLU A 24 0.77 -13.44 3.77
N LEU A 25 1.07 -13.74 5.04
CA LEU A 25 0.51 -13.06 6.20
C LEU A 25 1.11 -11.65 6.35
N PRO A 26 0.51 -10.76 7.18
CA PRO A 26 0.99 -9.40 7.39
C PRO A 26 2.44 -9.29 7.90
N ASP A 27 2.95 -10.34 8.54
CA ASP A 27 4.33 -10.44 9.02
C ASP A 27 5.32 -10.93 7.97
N GLY A 28 4.86 -11.20 6.74
CA GLY A 28 5.67 -11.71 5.64
C GLY A 28 5.78 -13.24 5.61
N THR A 29 5.07 -13.96 6.48
CA THR A 29 5.06 -15.43 6.42
C THR A 29 4.37 -15.92 5.15
N PRO A 30 5.03 -16.69 4.26
CA PRO A 30 4.40 -17.22 3.07
C PRO A 30 3.20 -18.12 3.40
N VAL A 31 2.12 -17.97 2.65
CA VAL A 31 0.92 -18.82 2.74
C VAL A 31 0.77 -19.54 1.41
N ASP A 32 0.62 -20.87 1.45
CA ASP A 32 0.31 -21.61 0.23
C ASP A 32 -1.06 -21.15 -0.29
N PRO A 33 -1.19 -20.78 -1.58
CA PRO A 33 -2.47 -20.36 -2.16
C PRO A 33 -3.60 -21.38 -1.96
N ARG A 34 -3.29 -22.68 -1.84
CA ARG A 34 -4.24 -23.74 -1.51
C ARG A 34 -4.77 -23.59 -0.10
N ASP A 35 -3.91 -23.30 0.86
CA ASP A 35 -4.30 -23.12 2.27
C ASP A 35 -5.15 -21.86 2.42
N ALA A 36 -4.82 -20.79 1.70
CA ALA A 36 -5.65 -19.59 1.62
C ALA A 36 -7.04 -19.89 1.03
N LEU A 37 -7.13 -20.72 -0.01
CA LEU A 37 -8.40 -21.12 -0.62
C LEU A 37 -9.25 -22.01 0.31
N ILE A 38 -8.63 -22.97 1.01
CA ILE A 38 -9.29 -23.83 1.99
C ILE A 38 -9.82 -22.99 3.16
N ALA A 39 -8.99 -22.07 3.68
CA ALA A 39 -9.40 -21.12 4.71
C ALA A 39 -10.57 -20.24 4.24
N ALA A 40 -10.57 -19.82 2.97
CA ALA A 40 -11.67 -19.09 2.34
C ALA A 40 -12.97 -19.90 2.20
N ALA A 41 -12.87 -21.20 1.99
CA ALA A 41 -14.04 -22.08 1.87
C ALA A 41 -14.62 -22.48 3.23
N MET A 42 -13.79 -22.60 4.26
CA MET A 42 -14.18 -23.11 5.59
C MET A 42 -14.49 -22.02 6.62
N GLY A 43 -13.99 -20.80 6.43
CA GLY A 43 -14.11 -19.70 7.38
C GLY A 43 -14.95 -18.52 6.88
N HIS A 44 -15.16 -17.55 7.76
CA HIS A 44 -15.65 -16.23 7.36
C HIS A 44 -14.51 -15.42 6.75
N VAL A 45 -14.44 -15.40 5.42
CA VAL A 45 -13.41 -14.63 4.70
C VAL A 45 -13.98 -13.34 4.11
N ARG A 46 -13.25 -12.25 4.36
CA ARG A 46 -13.54 -10.95 3.79
C ARG A 46 -12.60 -10.68 2.62
N ARG A 47 -13.17 -10.63 1.41
CA ARG A 47 -12.43 -10.41 0.17
C ARG A 47 -12.16 -8.92 -0.03
N LEU A 48 -10.90 -8.59 -0.34
CA LEU A 48 -10.46 -7.27 -0.74
C LEU A 48 -9.95 -7.35 -2.19
N VAL A 49 -10.51 -6.52 -3.06
CA VAL A 49 -10.14 -6.48 -4.48
C VAL A 49 -9.44 -5.17 -4.71
N LEU A 50 -8.23 -5.28 -5.22
CA LEU A 50 -7.43 -4.16 -5.64
C LEU A 50 -7.54 -4.04 -7.16
N ASP A 51 -7.57 -2.81 -7.67
CA ASP A 51 -7.42 -2.58 -9.11
C ASP A 51 -5.98 -2.89 -9.57
N SER A 52 -5.71 -2.74 -10.87
CA SER A 52 -4.39 -2.98 -11.45
C SER A 52 -3.28 -2.06 -10.91
N LYS A 53 -3.64 -1.02 -10.14
CA LYS A 53 -2.72 -0.10 -9.45
C LYS A 53 -2.66 -0.34 -7.94
N GLY A 54 -3.26 -1.42 -7.45
CA GLY A 54 -3.24 -1.80 -6.04
C GLY A 54 -4.22 -1.02 -5.15
N ALA A 55 -5.27 -0.38 -5.71
CA ALA A 55 -6.21 0.45 -4.94
C ALA A 55 -7.53 -0.27 -4.61
N VAL A 56 -8.02 -0.07 -3.38
CA VAL A 56 -9.38 -0.45 -2.94
C VAL A 56 -10.41 0.52 -3.49
N VAL A 57 -11.50 -0.03 -4.00
CA VAL A 57 -12.55 0.61 -4.82
C VAL A 57 -13.50 1.57 -4.04
N ASP A 58 -13.01 2.35 -3.06
CA ASP A 58 -13.67 3.58 -2.51
C ASP A 58 -14.73 3.43 -1.37
N LEU A 59 -14.76 4.40 -0.43
CA LEU A 59 -15.77 4.61 0.64
C LEU A 59 -16.30 6.08 0.72
N GLY A 60 -15.86 6.98 -0.14
CA GLY A 60 -16.34 8.36 -0.26
C GLY A 60 -15.82 9.34 0.82
N ARG A 61 -16.34 10.58 0.80
CA ARG A 61 -15.86 11.72 1.63
C ARG A 61 -16.49 11.81 3.03
N ARG A 62 -17.58 11.08 3.30
CA ARG A 62 -18.33 11.18 4.58
C ARG A 62 -17.56 10.63 5.79
N GLN A 63 -16.47 9.91 5.56
CA GLN A 63 -15.68 9.32 6.62
C GLN A 63 -14.23 9.81 6.56
N ARG A 64 -13.81 10.50 7.62
CA ARG A 64 -12.44 11.02 7.74
C ARG A 64 -11.41 9.93 7.98
N LEU A 65 -11.77 8.87 8.69
CA LEU A 65 -10.84 7.80 9.06
C LEU A 65 -10.95 6.65 8.07
N PHE A 66 -9.81 6.06 7.71
CA PHE A 66 -9.80 4.74 7.08
C PHE A 66 -10.32 3.72 8.10
N THR A 67 -11.38 2.97 7.75
CA THR A 67 -11.93 1.90 8.59
C THR A 67 -12.19 0.62 7.81
N GLY A 68 -12.25 -0.51 8.51
CA GLY A 68 -12.56 -1.81 7.92
C GLY A 68 -11.61 -2.18 6.77
N PRO A 69 -12.13 -2.77 5.68
CA PRO A 69 -11.30 -3.23 4.55
C PRO A 69 -10.43 -2.16 3.91
N LEU A 70 -10.92 -0.92 3.83
CA LEU A 70 -10.14 0.14 3.22
C LEU A 70 -8.90 0.45 4.07
N ARG A 71 -9.03 0.43 5.40
CA ARG A 71 -7.89 0.57 6.30
C ARG A 71 -6.92 -0.59 6.12
N GLU A 72 -7.42 -1.82 6.09
CA GLU A 72 -6.60 -3.01 5.92
C GLU A 72 -5.77 -2.93 4.64
N ALA A 73 -6.39 -2.62 3.51
CA ALA A 73 -5.64 -2.56 2.26
C ALA A 73 -4.73 -1.33 2.13
N VAL A 74 -5.04 -0.19 2.78
CA VAL A 74 -4.07 0.90 2.92
C VAL A 74 -2.84 0.41 3.68
N LEU A 75 -3.01 -0.35 4.77
CA LEU A 75 -1.88 -0.90 5.53
C LEU A 75 -1.13 -2.02 4.78
N LEU A 76 -1.83 -2.83 3.98
CA LEU A 76 -1.21 -3.87 3.15
C LEU A 76 -0.43 -3.31 1.95
N GLY A 77 -0.61 -2.03 1.61
CA GLY A 77 0.09 -1.37 0.51
C GLY A 77 1.60 -1.23 0.71
N ALA A 78 2.13 -1.43 1.91
CA ALA A 78 3.55 -1.54 2.19
C ALA A 78 3.80 -2.41 3.42
N HIS A 79 4.97 -3.04 3.53
CA HIS A 79 5.33 -3.87 4.70
C HIS A 79 5.71 -3.05 5.93
N VAL A 80 6.21 -1.83 5.70
CA VAL A 80 6.69 -0.91 6.73
C VAL A 80 6.14 0.48 6.48
N CYS A 81 6.37 1.38 7.42
CA CYS A 81 6.10 2.80 7.23
C CYS A 81 6.75 3.31 5.93
N VAL A 82 5.98 4.04 5.12
CA VAL A 82 6.41 4.51 3.79
C VAL A 82 7.58 5.50 3.81
N TRP A 83 7.89 6.07 4.98
CA TRP A 83 8.95 7.06 5.14
C TRP A 83 10.35 6.44 5.02
N PRO A 84 11.28 7.04 4.27
CA PRO A 84 12.57 6.43 3.96
C PRO A 84 13.38 6.09 5.21
N GLY A 85 13.91 4.87 5.26
CA GLY A 85 14.69 4.36 6.39
C GLY A 85 13.88 4.01 7.64
N CYS A 86 12.54 4.04 7.58
CA CYS A 86 11.70 3.57 8.66
C CYS A 86 11.38 2.08 8.52
N CYS A 87 11.83 1.27 9.48
CA CYS A 87 11.56 -0.16 9.49
C CYS A 87 10.36 -0.54 10.38
N LEU A 88 9.52 0.42 10.80
CA LEU A 88 8.38 0.09 11.64
C LEU A 88 7.36 -0.69 10.80
N PRO A 89 6.96 -1.90 11.21
CA PRO A 89 5.97 -2.70 10.51
C PRO A 89 4.65 -1.96 10.29
N ALA A 90 3.98 -2.22 9.16
CA ALA A 90 2.75 -1.53 8.76
C ALA A 90 1.55 -1.84 9.67
N ASP A 91 1.51 -3.01 10.32
CA ASP A 91 0.51 -3.37 11.33
C ASP A 91 0.55 -2.46 12.57
N ARG A 92 1.71 -1.86 12.86
CA ARG A 92 1.94 -0.84 13.89
C ARG A 92 1.85 0.59 13.36
N CYS A 93 1.51 0.76 12.09
CA CYS A 93 1.31 2.06 11.48
C CYS A 93 -0.16 2.51 11.53
N GLN A 94 -0.34 3.81 11.32
CA GLN A 94 -1.63 4.42 11.07
C GLN A 94 -1.85 4.45 9.54
N ALA A 95 -3.08 4.19 9.10
CA ALA A 95 -3.48 4.49 7.72
C ALA A 95 -3.67 6.00 7.61
N ASP A 96 -2.93 6.65 6.73
CA ASP A 96 -2.92 8.10 6.65
C ASP A 96 -3.01 8.64 5.22
N HIS A 97 -3.62 9.82 5.10
CA HIS A 97 -3.88 10.44 3.81
C HIS A 97 -2.62 11.03 3.18
N VAL A 98 -2.45 10.80 1.88
CA VAL A 98 -1.42 11.44 1.04
C VAL A 98 -1.74 12.92 0.84
N LEU A 99 -2.88 13.21 0.20
CA LEU A 99 -3.53 14.51 0.19
C LEU A 99 -4.33 14.64 1.48
N PRO A 100 -3.99 15.55 2.41
CA PRO A 100 -4.67 15.66 3.69
C PRO A 100 -6.18 15.84 3.52
N TRP A 101 -6.95 15.14 4.36
CA TRP A 101 -8.42 15.27 4.35
C TRP A 101 -8.88 16.73 4.52
N GLY A 102 -8.20 17.52 5.37
CA GLY A 102 -8.48 18.95 5.56
C GLY A 102 -8.21 19.82 4.32
N LEU A 103 -7.43 19.32 3.36
CA LEU A 103 -7.19 19.93 2.05
C LEU A 103 -8.03 19.25 0.95
N ALA A 104 -9.22 18.76 1.33
CA ALA A 104 -10.17 18.08 0.45
C ALA A 104 -9.71 16.71 -0.11
N GLY A 105 -8.71 16.07 0.52
CA GLY A 105 -8.32 14.71 0.18
C GLY A 105 -9.42 13.66 0.40
N PRO A 106 -9.71 12.79 -0.58
CA PRO A 106 -10.72 11.72 -0.45
C PRO A 106 -10.21 10.55 0.41
N THR A 107 -11.12 9.81 1.04
CA THR A 107 -10.79 8.59 1.81
C THR A 107 -10.90 7.37 0.91
N VAL A 108 -9.83 7.13 0.15
CA VAL A 108 -9.73 6.13 -0.93
C VAL A 108 -8.37 5.45 -0.89
N GLY A 109 -8.25 4.27 -1.49
CA GLY A 109 -7.05 3.44 -1.40
C GLY A 109 -5.81 4.14 -1.97
N TRP A 110 -5.94 4.83 -3.10
CA TRP A 110 -4.82 5.56 -3.72
C TRP A 110 -4.34 6.76 -2.89
N ASN A 111 -5.22 7.34 -2.06
CA ASN A 111 -4.90 8.47 -1.21
C ASN A 111 -4.45 8.04 0.19
N GLY A 112 -4.16 6.76 0.42
CA GLY A 112 -3.78 6.22 1.73
C GLY A 112 -2.40 5.55 1.70
N GLY A 113 -1.66 5.65 2.82
CA GLY A 113 -0.45 4.84 3.05
C GLY A 113 -0.17 4.62 4.54
N PRO A 114 0.62 3.58 4.90
CA PRO A 114 1.01 3.34 6.28
C PRO A 114 2.07 4.34 6.75
N ALA A 115 1.74 5.11 7.79
CA ALA A 115 2.67 6.01 8.46
C ALA A 115 2.74 5.70 9.97
N CYS A 116 3.94 5.55 10.53
CA CYS A 116 4.09 5.40 11.97
C CYS A 116 3.66 6.67 12.71
N GLY A 117 3.30 6.57 14.00
CA GLY A 117 2.85 7.75 14.76
C GLY A 117 3.84 8.92 14.75
N ARG A 118 5.16 8.64 14.68
CA ARG A 118 6.19 9.68 14.55
C ARG A 118 6.08 10.42 13.22
N HIS A 119 6.11 9.69 12.11
CA HIS A 119 6.09 10.28 10.77
C HIS A 119 4.71 10.82 10.40
N ASN A 120 3.63 10.28 10.94
CA ASN A 120 2.31 10.87 10.72
C ASN A 120 2.24 12.32 11.24
N ARG A 121 2.86 12.58 12.40
CA ARG A 121 2.95 13.95 12.95
C ARG A 121 3.80 14.90 12.10
N TRP A 122 4.64 14.41 11.18
CA TRP A 122 5.49 15.29 10.37
C TRP A 122 4.69 16.15 9.38
N ARG A 123 3.47 15.75 9.00
CA ARG A 123 2.55 16.59 8.21
C ARG A 123 2.28 17.94 8.86
N SER A 124 2.06 17.96 10.17
CA SER A 124 1.86 19.21 10.93
C SER A 124 3.10 20.12 10.94
N ARG A 125 4.25 19.61 10.51
CA ARG A 125 5.53 20.31 10.45
C ARG A 125 5.92 20.70 9.02
N GLY A 126 5.03 20.55 8.05
CA GLY A 126 5.25 20.96 6.66
C GLY A 126 5.91 19.91 5.76
N TYR A 127 6.16 18.70 6.28
CA TYR A 127 6.64 17.59 5.46
C TYR A 127 5.51 17.05 4.57
N ARG A 128 5.83 16.70 3.33
CA ARG A 128 4.86 16.09 2.40
C ARG A 128 5.36 14.74 1.91
N ALA A 129 4.42 13.84 1.64
CA ALA A 129 4.68 12.54 1.05
C ALA A 129 3.61 12.28 -0.01
N TRP A 130 3.97 11.73 -1.16
CA TRP A 130 3.02 11.32 -2.19
C TRP A 130 3.50 10.07 -2.90
N ARG A 131 2.57 9.42 -3.60
CA ARG A 131 2.83 8.25 -4.43
C ARG A 131 2.58 8.62 -5.88
N ASP A 132 3.53 8.34 -6.76
CA ASP A 132 3.38 8.56 -8.20
C ASP A 132 2.59 7.42 -8.88
N ASP A 133 2.43 7.54 -10.20
CA ASP A 133 1.70 6.56 -11.01
C ASP A 133 2.39 5.18 -11.08
N ASP A 134 3.71 5.12 -10.82
CA ASP A 134 4.50 3.89 -10.76
C ASP A 134 4.48 3.26 -9.35
N GLY A 135 3.77 3.89 -8.40
CA GLY A 135 3.66 3.41 -7.03
C GLY A 135 4.85 3.78 -6.13
N GLN A 136 5.80 4.59 -6.62
CA GLN A 136 6.96 5.04 -5.86
C GLN A 136 6.58 6.15 -4.89
N TRP A 137 7.15 6.08 -3.69
CA TRP A 137 6.90 7.06 -2.63
C TRP A 137 7.93 8.18 -2.64
N HIS A 138 7.45 9.40 -2.83
CA HIS A 138 8.22 10.63 -2.79
C HIS A 138 7.98 11.36 -1.48
N HIS A 139 9.03 11.99 -0.96
CA HIS A 139 9.01 12.66 0.33
C HIS A 139 9.81 13.95 0.26
N VAL A 140 9.23 15.04 0.78
CA VAL A 140 9.89 16.34 0.81
C VAL A 140 9.85 16.94 2.21
N ARG A 141 10.96 17.58 2.56
CA ARG A 141 11.09 18.42 3.74
C ARG A 141 10.30 19.72 3.57
N PRO A 142 10.08 20.45 4.67
CA PRO A 142 9.44 21.77 4.62
C PRO A 142 10.18 22.79 3.75
N ASP A 143 11.51 22.66 3.63
CA ASP A 143 12.37 23.49 2.78
C ASP A 143 12.33 23.11 1.28
N GLY A 144 11.55 22.08 0.91
CA GLY A 144 11.42 21.59 -0.45
C GLY A 144 12.45 20.53 -0.86
N SER A 145 13.45 20.24 -0.05
CA SER A 145 14.44 19.21 -0.36
C SER A 145 13.85 17.80 -0.27
N GLU A 146 14.21 16.93 -1.22
CA GLU A 146 13.76 15.54 -1.22
C GLU A 146 14.43 14.68 -0.14
N ILE A 147 13.68 13.71 0.34
CA ILE A 147 14.13 12.69 1.28
C ILE A 147 14.12 11.36 0.52
N GLY A 148 15.31 10.91 0.11
CA GLY A 148 15.48 9.61 -0.52
C GLY A 148 15.69 8.48 0.50
N TRP A 149 15.48 7.24 0.05
CA TRP A 149 16.04 6.07 0.72
C TRP A 149 17.57 6.20 0.72
N ARG A 150 18.22 6.06 1.88
CA ARG A 150 19.69 6.01 1.92
C ARG A 150 20.12 4.77 1.16
N GLY A 151 20.52 4.94 -0.10
CA GLY A 151 20.88 3.86 -1.01
C GLY A 151 21.14 4.26 -2.45
N THR A 152 20.65 5.41 -2.93
CA THR A 152 21.06 5.95 -4.24
C THR A 152 21.13 7.47 -4.18
N ALA A 153 22.36 7.99 -4.14
CA ALA A 153 22.63 9.31 -4.66
C ALA A 153 22.50 9.20 -6.19
N LEU A 154 21.31 9.50 -6.73
CA LEU A 154 21.20 9.88 -8.13
C LEU A 154 21.12 11.40 -8.17
N ALA A 155 22.28 11.99 -8.43
CA ALA A 155 22.36 13.35 -8.93
C ALA A 155 21.48 13.46 -10.17
N ALA A 156 20.52 14.36 -10.14
CA ALA A 156 19.91 14.91 -11.34
C ALA A 156 20.12 16.43 -11.29
N ALA A 157 21.31 16.83 -11.72
CA ALA A 157 21.49 18.12 -12.36
C ALA A 157 20.74 18.07 -13.68
N HIS A 158 19.71 18.89 -13.87
CA HIS A 158 19.33 19.35 -15.21
C HIS A 158 18.81 20.78 -15.10
N ALA A 159 19.64 21.68 -15.64
CA ALA A 159 19.31 23.01 -16.11
C ALA A 159 18.36 22.96 -17.32
#